data_AF-A0A2V1HUG8-F1
#
_entry.id   AF-A0A2V1HUG8-F1
#
_cell.length_a   1.000
_cell.length_b   1.000
_cell.length_c   1.000
_cell.angle_alpha   90.00
_cell.angle_beta   90.00
_cell.angle_gamma   90.00
#
_symmetry.space_group_name_H-M   'P 1'
#
loop_
_entity.id
_entity.type
_entity.pdbx_description
1 polymer ?
#
loop_
_entity_poly.entity_id
_entity_poly.type
_entity_poly.pdbx_seq_one_letter_code
_entity_poly.pdbx_strand_id
1 'polypeptide(L)' 'MTGPQVFVLIWGVLAVALGFVFARYPEMMLDAARRQIGMARSGSASRAPLLFRVAGVLFMLLGVAAVIVASLGVVQ' A
#
# COMPACT_ATOMS: atom_id res chain seq x y z
N MET A 1 -19.15 -0.34 -18.34
CA MET A 1 -18.43 -0.52 -17.07
C MET A 1 -19.43 -0.31 -15.96
N THR A 2 -19.62 -1.30 -15.08
CA THR A 2 -20.58 -1.18 -13.97
C THR A 2 -20.00 -0.27 -12.86
N GLY A 3 -20.85 0.37 -12.06
CA GLY A 3 -20.40 1.23 -10.94
C GLY A 3 -19.40 0.55 -9.99
N PRO A 4 -19.62 -0.72 -9.60
CA PRO A 4 -18.66 -1.49 -8.79
C PRO A 4 -17.30 -1.71 -9.47
N GLN A 5 -17.28 -1.95 -10.78
CA GLN A 5 -16.04 -2.10 -11.55
C GLN A 5 -15.16 -0.85 -11.49
N VAL A 6 -15.77 0.33 -11.69
CA VAL A 6 -15.05 1.61 -11.67
C VAL A 6 -14.51 1.89 -10.27
N PHE A 7 -15.29 1.58 -9.23
CA PHE A 7 -14.86 1.69 -7.85
C PHE A 7 -13.62 0.81 -7.58
N VAL A 8 -13.66 -0.48 -7.94
CA VAL A 8 -12.54 -1.40 -7.72
C VAL A 8 -11.29 -0.97 -8.50
N LEU A 9 -11.43 -0.45 -9.72
CA LEU A 9 -10.31 0.06 -10.51
C LEU A 9 -9.65 1.28 -9.83
N ILE A 10 -10.44 2.25 -9.39
CA ILE A 10 -9.92 3.45 -8.71
C ILE A 10 -9.17 3.06 -7.44
N TRP A 11 -9.76 2.20 -6.62
CA TRP A 11 -9.15 1.74 -5.38
C TRP A 11 -7.93 0.84 -5.62
N GLY A 12 -7.94 0.02 -6.67
CA GLY A 12 -6.80 -0.79 -7.08
C GLY A 12 -5.61 0.06 -7.51
N VAL A 13 -5.84 1.10 -8.31
CA VAL A 13 -4.79 2.06 -8.70
C VAL A 13 -4.25 2.83 -7.49
N LEU A 14 -5.14 3.28 -6.59
CA LEU A 14 -4.76 3.90 -5.33
C LEU A 14 -3.91 2.98 -4.46
N ALA A 15 -4.26 1.69 -4.38
CA ALA A 15 -3.48 0.70 -3.64
C ALA A 15 -2.09 0.47 -4.25
N VAL A 16 -1.97 0.44 -5.59
CA VAL A 16 -0.66 0.38 -6.25
C VAL A 16 0.17 1.63 -5.96
N ALA A 17 -0.44 2.81 -6.05
CA ALA A 17 0.25 4.07 -5.77
C ALA A 17 0.72 4.16 -4.31
N LEU A 18 -0.14 3.78 -3.35
CA LEU A 18 0.23 3.70 -1.94
C LEU A 18 1.37 2.70 -1.75
N GLY A 19 1.21 1.47 -2.24
CA GLY A 19 2.20 0.41 -2.09
C GLY A 19 3.57 0.80 -2.64
N PHE A 20 3.60 1.54 -3.76
CA PHE A 20 4.83 2.12 -4.31
C PHE A 20 5.49 3.11 -3.35
N VAL A 21 4.72 4.02 -2.76
CA VAL A 21 5.21 5.00 -1.79
C VAL A 21 5.77 4.30 -0.54
N PHE A 22 5.05 3.31 -0.01
CA PHE A 22 5.50 2.48 1.12
C PHE A 22 6.80 1.72 0.81
N ALA A 23 6.94 1.19 -0.41
CA ALA A 23 8.13 0.46 -0.84
C ALA A 23 9.32 1.37 -1.13
N ARG A 24 9.08 2.55 -1.71
CA ARG A 24 10.14 3.46 -2.18
C ARG A 24 10.64 4.40 -1.09
N TYR A 25 9.76 4.85 -0.19
CA TYR A 25 10.04 5.84 0.85
C TYR A 25 9.66 5.35 2.26
N PRO A 26 10.16 4.19 2.73
CA PRO A 26 9.82 3.65 4.05
C PRO A 26 10.26 4.57 5.20
N GLU A 27 11.30 5.37 4.98
CA GLU A 27 11.87 6.25 6.02
C GLU A 27 10.99 7.47 6.31
N MET A 28 10.41 8.08 5.27
CA MET A 28 9.45 9.18 5.44
C MET A 28 8.21 8.74 6.20
N MET A 29 7.75 7.50 5.97
CA MET A 29 6.62 6.93 6.71
C MET A 29 6.97 6.56 8.14
N LEU A 30 8.19 6.07 8.38
CA LEU A 30 8.71 5.84 9.73
C LEU A 30 8.76 7.15 10.52
N ASP A 31 9.22 8.24 9.91
CA ASP A 31 9.26 9.55 10.56
C ASP A 31 7.86 10.13 10.79
N ALA A 32 6.94 9.97 9.84
CA ALA A 32 5.55 10.36 10.01
C ALA A 32 4.87 9.56 11.13
N ALA A 33 5.04 8.23 11.16
CA ALA A 33 4.50 7.35 12.19
C ALA A 33 5.09 7.66 13.57
N ARG A 34 6.40 7.94 13.65
CA ARG A 34 7.07 8.36 14.89
C ARG A 34 6.54 9.70 15.40
N ARG A 35 6.31 10.67 14.51
CA ARG A 35 5.72 11.97 14.85
C ARG A 35 4.27 11.86 15.30
N GLN A 36 3.49 10.97 14.67
CA GLN A 36 2.06 10.84 14.94
C GLN A 36 1.78 10.03 16.21
N ILE A 37 2.64 9.05 16.55
CA ILE A 37 2.42 8.15 17.69
C ILE A 37 3.21 8.61 18.94
N GLY A 38 4.11 9.59 18.82
CA GLY A 38 4.92 10.06 19.96
C GLY A 38 5.78 8.95 20.57
N MET A 39 6.05 7.87 19.82
CA MET A 39 6.80 6.72 20.32
C MET A 39 8.28 7.07 20.37
N ALA A 40 8.73 7.32 21.60
CA ALA A 40 10.12 7.35 22.00
C ALA A 40 10.88 6.15 21.38
N ARG A 41 12.11 6.42 20.92
CA ARG A 41 13.11 5.47 20.40
C ARG A 41 13.00 4.08 21.05
N SER A 42 12.16 3.21 20.48
CA SER A 42 12.16 1.79 20.83
C SER A 42 13.09 1.08 19.85
N GLY A 43 14.13 0.45 20.38
CA GLY A 43 15.31 -0.09 19.70
C GLY A 43 15.10 -1.20 18.66
N SER A 44 13.95 -1.28 18.00
CA SER A 44 13.66 -2.21 16.89
C SER A 44 13.86 -1.56 15.51
N ALA A 45 14.80 -0.61 15.41
CA ALA A 45 15.03 0.17 14.20
C ALA A 45 15.61 -0.63 13.02
N SER A 46 16.10 -1.86 13.22
CA SER A 46 16.82 -2.59 12.16
C SER A 46 15.91 -3.31 11.17
N ARG A 47 14.65 -3.62 11.51
CA ARG A 47 13.73 -4.37 10.62
C ARG A 47 12.51 -3.59 10.13
N ALA A 48 12.16 -2.48 10.79
CA ALA A 48 11.03 -1.64 10.39
C ALA A 48 11.06 -1.21 8.91
N PRO A 49 12.17 -0.69 8.34
CA PRO A 49 12.18 -0.27 6.94
C PRO A 49 11.97 -1.45 5.96
N LEU A 50 12.40 -2.65 6.34
CA LEU A 50 12.21 -3.85 5.52
C LEU A 50 10.76 -4.34 5.57
N LEU A 51 10.10 -4.27 6.73
CA LEU A 51 8.67 -4.57 6.86
C LEU A 51 7.80 -3.60 6.06
N PHE A 52 8.09 -2.29 6.08
CA PHE A 52 7.37 -1.31 5.26
C PHE A 52 7.53 -1.57 3.76
N ARG A 53 8.74 -1.99 3.33
CA ARG A 53 8.98 -2.40 1.94
C ARG A 53 8.16 -3.62 1.54
N VAL A 54 8.18 -4.67 2.36
CA VAL A 54 7.42 -5.90 2.10
C VAL A 54 5.91 -5.62 2.10
N ALA A 55 5.41 -4.84 3.07
CA ALA A 55 4.02 -4.44 3.12
C ALA A 55 3.62 -3.61 1.89
N GLY A 56 4.46 -2.67 1.45
CA GLY A 56 4.23 -1.89 0.24
C GLY A 56 4.17 -2.74 -1.03
N VAL A 57 5.08 -3.71 -1.18
CA VAL A 57 5.07 -4.64 -2.33
C VAL A 57 3.82 -5.53 -2.30
N LEU A 58 3.43 -6.07 -1.14
CA LEU A 58 2.19 -6.84 -1.01
C LEU A 58 0.96 -6.01 -1.38
N PHE A 59 0.94 -4.73 -0.98
CA PHE A 59 -0.15 -3.82 -1.31
C PHE A 59 -0.20 -3.51 -2.81
N MET A 60 0.95 -3.38 -3.48
CA MET A 60 1.00 -3.27 -4.95
C MET A 60 0.47 -4.52 -5.62
N LEU A 61 0.85 -5.72 -5.16
CA LEU A 61 0.38 -6.98 -5.73
C LEU A 61 -1.15 -7.12 -5.58
N LEU A 62 -1.70 -6.76 -4.42
CA LEU A 62 -3.14 -6.73 -4.19
C LEU A 62 -3.86 -5.72 -5.10
N GLY A 63 -3.30 -4.51 -5.25
CA GLY A 63 -3.86 -3.50 -6.14
C GLY A 63 -3.86 -3.94 -7.61
N VAL A 64 -2.76 -4.54 -8.08
CA VAL A 64 -2.67 -5.10 -9.44
C VAL A 64 -3.67 -6.25 -9.62
N ALA A 65 -3.78 -7.15 -8.65
CA ALA A 65 -4.76 -8.23 -8.70
C ALA A 65 -6.19 -7.70 -8.76
N ALA A 66 -6.53 -6.69 -7.95
CA ALA A 66 -7.86 -6.06 -7.97
C ALA A 66 -8.17 -5.42 -9.33
N VAL A 67 -7.19 -4.73 -9.93
CA VAL A 67 -7.33 -4.15 -11.27
C VAL A 67 -7.56 -5.25 -12.31
N ILE A 68 -6.76 -6.33 -12.29
CA ILE A 68 -6.93 -7.45 -13.22
C ILE A 68 -8.32 -8.08 -13.09
N VAL A 69 -8.77 -8.37 -11.87
CA VAL A 69 -10.08 -8.97 -11.61
C VAL A 69 -11.22 -8.06 -12.10
N ALA A 70 -11.11 -6.75 -11.88
CA ALA A 70 -12.07 -5.78 -12.40
C ALA A 70 -12.05 -5.71 -13.93
N SER A 71 -10.87 -5.74 -14.56
CA SER A 71 -10.70 -5.71 -16.02
C SER A 71 -11.23 -6.97 -16.70
N LEU A 72 -11.15 -8.13 -16.04
CA LEU A 72 -11.69 -9.41 -16.54
C LEU A 72 -13.22 -9.48 -16.49
N GLY A 73 -13.91 -8.47 -15.95
CA GLY A 73 -15.37 -8.46 -15.86
C GLY A 73 -15.95 -9.47 -14.87
N VAL A 74 -15.10 -9.95 -13.94
CA VAL A 74 -15.50 -10.86 -12.84
C VAL A 74 -16.34 -10.10 -11.80
N VAL A 75 -16.13 -8.78 -11.69
CA VAL A 75 -16.92 -7.89 -10.84
C VAL A 75 -18.11 -7.39 -11.67
N GLN A 76 -19.31 -7.92 -11.41
CA GLN A 76 -20.56 -7.52 -12.07
C GLN A 76 -21.51 -6.87 -11.08
#